data_AF-A0A2G9UUI1-F1
#
_entry.id   AF-A0A2G9UUI1-F1
#
_cell.length_a   1.000
_cell.length_b   1.000
_cell.length_c   1.000
_cell.angle_alpha   90.00
_cell.angle_beta   90.00
_cell.angle_gamma   90.00
#
_symmetry.space_group_name_H-M   'P 1'
#
loop_
_entity.id
_entity.type
_entity.pdbx_description
1 polymer ?
#
loop_
_entity_poly.entity_id
_entity_poly.type
_entity_poly.pdbx_seq_one_letter_code
_entity_poly.pdbx_strand_id
1 'polypeptide(L)'
;MRRYSHYPPMATTGTSAFCRRHSCVEADKATLFCTYSTPVTTYEFKNNSVIVHAWGTTTRQYYPYASISSNESKLHFTIPRCAIGGISIDTTEKFNMVEVCSAHVCVYLSDYESETTILLPTSIVIFDYTATVQAWKEGTRKFFHTLKCTGKPICEVIDCIVCWEHLYNYQCWTTTQIVSVVFASLVTLIFCRLLSPLFKCLWWVIPETFRTLKKLMITIFNIIRCRRRKYTFPKFPSYAKRKTERYTRILPITLMAVRLCYACSDVVSFTSTSHNCEFNGTIERCTVDHVATLHLQPIGQELCLLLRDSKDQPAGTISLRLHNVAYHCQQKTQYYTRDHSFHTESNHQCWNTKSCTGETCKGTTTSSKIPELSHYANQRPGFTYCSPSCKCFWCDWCFRCTETCIFYRHYAEPQSTDIYRVFSCPSWPITVQGTITTNMMHQENHHNFVLQPATPHRWNQLQVALTATASPNFPILGNFFVSNGEKTAIVDPSPINQLLPYSIGQLQCDTLEDAKKFDKCRYSPTS
;
A
#
# COMPACT_ATOMS: atom_id res chain seq x y z
N MET A 1 -41.45 -9.44 -52.29
CA MET A 1 -39.98 -9.50 -52.19
C MET A 1 -39.50 -8.45 -51.19
N ARG A 2 -38.77 -8.91 -50.17
CA ARG A 2 -37.84 -8.23 -49.23
C ARG A 2 -38.29 -7.00 -48.42
N ARG A 3 -38.42 -7.24 -47.10
CA ARG A 3 -38.31 -6.28 -45.96
C ARG A 3 -36.87 -5.76 -45.81
N TYR A 4 -36.66 -4.62 -45.14
CA TYR A 4 -35.72 -4.50 -44.01
C TYR A 4 -36.08 -3.33 -43.06
N SER A 5 -35.69 -3.49 -41.80
CA SER A 5 -36.15 -2.83 -40.56
C SER A 5 -35.18 -1.76 -40.05
N HIS A 6 -35.73 -0.80 -39.29
CA HIS A 6 -35.08 0.13 -38.35
C HIS A 6 -34.09 -0.54 -37.37
N TYR A 7 -33.05 0.20 -36.95
CA TYR A 7 -32.23 -0.07 -35.74
C TYR A 7 -32.23 1.16 -34.79
N PRO A 8 -32.20 0.97 -33.46
CA PRO A 8 -32.11 2.04 -32.44
C PRO A 8 -30.65 2.43 -32.12
N PRO A 9 -30.39 3.60 -31.49
CA PRO A 9 -29.03 4.11 -31.25
C PRO A 9 -28.29 3.35 -30.14
N MET A 10 -26.97 3.18 -30.28
CA MET A 10 -26.07 2.52 -29.30
C MET A 10 -25.94 3.35 -28.01
N ALA A 11 -25.97 2.68 -26.86
CA ALA A 11 -25.82 3.30 -25.54
C ALA A 11 -24.37 3.76 -25.26
N THR A 12 -24.21 5.05 -24.97
CA THR A 12 -22.97 5.71 -24.54
C THR A 12 -22.94 5.85 -23.02
N THR A 13 -21.82 5.47 -22.40
CA THR A 13 -21.59 5.46 -20.93
C THR A 13 -20.65 6.61 -20.52
N GLY A 14 -20.36 6.84 -19.24
CA GLY A 14 -19.38 7.86 -18.80
C GLY A 14 -18.68 7.45 -17.50
N THR A 15 -17.42 7.88 -17.31
CA THR A 15 -16.62 7.54 -16.11
C THR A 15 -17.00 8.39 -14.89
N SER A 16 -16.66 7.92 -13.69
CA SER A 16 -16.89 8.64 -12.42
C SER A 16 -16.35 10.07 -12.38
N ALA A 17 -15.30 10.39 -13.15
CA ALA A 17 -14.75 11.73 -13.27
C ALA A 17 -15.63 12.68 -14.12
N PHE A 18 -16.22 12.17 -15.22
CA PHE A 18 -17.19 12.91 -16.04
C PHE A 18 -18.45 13.24 -15.21
N CYS A 19 -18.88 12.28 -14.40
CA CYS A 19 -20.09 12.36 -13.56
C CYS A 19 -19.96 13.29 -12.35
N ARG A 20 -18.73 13.62 -11.94
CA ARG A 20 -18.47 14.61 -10.87
C ARG A 20 -18.54 16.06 -11.36
N ARG A 21 -18.43 16.29 -12.68
CA ARG A 21 -18.41 17.62 -13.31
C ARG A 21 -19.74 18.03 -13.94
N HIS A 22 -20.68 17.10 -14.12
CA HIS A 22 -21.97 17.34 -14.75
C HIS A 22 -23.13 16.87 -13.86
N SER A 23 -24.16 17.71 -13.75
CA SER A 23 -25.34 17.47 -12.90
C SER A 23 -26.31 16.48 -13.55
N CYS A 24 -26.94 15.62 -12.74
CA CYS A 24 -27.95 14.68 -13.21
C CYS A 24 -29.23 15.41 -13.67
N VAL A 25 -29.85 14.90 -14.74
CA VAL A 25 -31.19 15.28 -15.19
C VAL A 25 -32.22 14.21 -14.82
N GLU A 26 -33.50 14.57 -14.84
CA GLU A 26 -34.64 13.67 -14.54
C GLU A 26 -34.63 12.43 -15.44
N ALA A 27 -35.04 11.28 -14.87
CA ALA A 27 -34.84 9.94 -15.45
C ALA A 27 -35.52 9.73 -16.82
N ASP A 28 -36.59 10.47 -17.08
CA ASP A 28 -37.39 10.49 -18.31
C ASP A 28 -36.71 11.27 -19.45
N LYS A 29 -35.74 12.14 -19.13
CA LYS A 29 -34.97 12.94 -20.11
C LYS A 29 -33.50 12.52 -20.22
N ALA A 30 -33.06 11.60 -19.36
CA ALA A 30 -31.68 11.13 -19.33
C ALA A 30 -31.40 10.17 -20.50
N THR A 31 -30.48 10.56 -21.39
CA THR A 31 -30.05 9.75 -22.55
C THR A 31 -28.72 9.02 -22.32
N LEU A 32 -28.04 9.26 -21.18
CA LEU A 32 -26.71 8.76 -20.82
C LEU A 32 -26.63 8.45 -19.32
N PHE A 33 -25.83 7.45 -18.92
CA PHE A 33 -25.70 7.04 -17.52
C PHE A 33 -24.23 6.95 -17.07
N CYS A 34 -24.04 7.25 -15.79
CA CYS A 34 -22.74 7.36 -15.12
C CYS A 34 -22.37 6.09 -14.36
N THR A 35 -21.14 5.58 -14.52
CA THR A 35 -20.67 4.38 -13.82
C THR A 35 -19.52 4.73 -12.84
N TYR A 36 -19.52 4.10 -11.66
CA TYR A 36 -18.49 4.28 -10.62
C TYR A 36 -17.62 3.03 -10.47
N SER A 37 -16.33 3.23 -10.18
CA SER A 37 -15.24 2.25 -10.23
C SER A 37 -15.11 1.38 -8.97
N THR A 38 -16.21 0.78 -8.50
CA THR A 38 -16.14 -0.38 -7.60
C THR A 38 -16.27 -1.66 -8.44
N PRO A 39 -15.68 -2.79 -8.01
CA PRO A 39 -15.67 -4.01 -8.82
C PRO A 39 -17.10 -4.49 -9.05
N VAL A 40 -17.53 -4.52 -10.31
CA VAL A 40 -18.90 -4.86 -10.69
C VAL A 40 -18.99 -6.34 -11.05
N THR A 41 -19.95 -7.05 -10.45
CA THR A 41 -20.23 -8.47 -10.75
C THR A 41 -20.88 -8.59 -12.13
N THR A 42 -20.25 -9.37 -13.00
CA THR A 42 -20.76 -9.67 -14.34
C THR A 42 -21.41 -11.06 -14.36
N TYR A 43 -22.65 -11.14 -14.84
CA TYR A 43 -23.27 -12.41 -15.20
C TYR A 43 -22.92 -12.73 -16.66
N GLU A 44 -22.19 -13.83 -16.86
CA GLU A 44 -21.79 -14.28 -18.19
C GLU A 44 -22.76 -15.35 -18.71
N PHE A 45 -23.35 -15.09 -19.88
CA PHE A 45 -24.14 -16.08 -20.60
C PHE A 45 -23.88 -16.00 -22.11
N LYS A 46 -23.47 -17.13 -22.70
CA LYS A 46 -23.26 -17.34 -24.14
C LYS A 46 -22.54 -16.17 -24.85
N ASN A 47 -21.30 -15.88 -24.41
CA ASN A 47 -20.38 -14.84 -24.94
C ASN A 47 -20.75 -13.37 -24.70
N ASN A 48 -21.82 -13.07 -23.95
CA ASN A 48 -22.10 -11.71 -23.49
C ASN A 48 -22.01 -11.64 -21.97
N SER A 49 -21.33 -10.59 -21.47
CA SER A 49 -21.26 -10.23 -20.07
C SER A 49 -22.28 -9.14 -19.77
N VAL A 50 -23.31 -9.45 -18.97
CA VAL A 50 -24.26 -8.46 -18.47
C VAL A 50 -23.82 -8.04 -17.08
N ILE A 51 -23.62 -6.74 -16.90
CA ILE A 51 -23.25 -6.18 -15.61
C ILE A 51 -24.53 -6.09 -14.75
N VAL A 52 -24.52 -6.74 -13.58
CA VAL A 52 -25.66 -6.70 -12.66
C VAL A 52 -25.64 -5.37 -11.90
N HIS A 53 -26.67 -4.54 -12.12
CA HIS A 53 -26.68 -3.13 -11.70
C HIS A 53 -27.72 -2.76 -10.62
N ALA A 54 -28.36 -3.70 -9.93
CA ALA A 54 -29.40 -3.37 -8.96
C ALA A 54 -28.97 -3.53 -7.50
N TRP A 55 -29.05 -2.45 -6.74
CA TRP A 55 -29.55 -2.51 -5.36
C TRP A 55 -31.00 -2.00 -5.38
N GLY A 56 -31.94 -2.90 -5.07
CA GLY A 56 -33.39 -2.68 -5.06
C GLY A 56 -34.16 -3.87 -5.65
N THR A 57 -35.29 -4.27 -5.04
CA THR A 57 -36.17 -5.34 -5.55
C THR A 57 -37.11 -4.81 -6.63
N THR A 58 -37.08 -5.44 -7.81
CA THR A 58 -38.14 -5.30 -8.82
C THR A 58 -38.39 -6.64 -9.51
N THR A 59 -39.66 -7.00 -9.68
CA THR A 59 -40.09 -8.25 -10.31
C THR A 59 -40.08 -8.09 -11.83
N ARG A 60 -39.38 -8.96 -12.56
CA ARG A 60 -39.50 -9.05 -14.03
C ARG A 60 -39.61 -10.49 -14.53
N GLN A 61 -40.55 -10.70 -15.44
CA GLN A 61 -40.73 -11.94 -16.20
C GLN A 61 -39.78 -11.98 -17.41
N TYR A 62 -39.23 -13.16 -17.69
CA TYR A 62 -38.29 -13.39 -18.79
C TYR A 62 -38.86 -14.35 -19.83
N TYR A 63 -38.62 -14.03 -21.10
CA TYR A 63 -38.82 -14.92 -22.25
C TYR A 63 -37.45 -15.21 -22.91
N PRO A 64 -37.20 -16.44 -23.39
CA PRO A 64 -35.88 -16.85 -23.89
C PRO A 64 -35.55 -16.24 -25.27
N TYR A 65 -34.25 -16.04 -25.54
CA TYR A 65 -33.76 -15.32 -26.73
C TYR A 65 -33.37 -16.23 -27.91
N ALA A 66 -33.74 -15.80 -29.12
CA ALA A 66 -33.30 -16.33 -30.41
C ALA A 66 -31.97 -15.70 -30.85
N SER A 67 -31.14 -16.43 -31.59
CA SER A 67 -29.71 -16.17 -31.78
C SER A 67 -29.30 -15.47 -33.09
N ILE A 68 -28.01 -15.06 -33.14
CA ILE A 68 -27.12 -14.82 -34.32
C ILE A 68 -27.10 -13.34 -34.83
N SER A 69 -26.05 -12.70 -35.39
CA SER A 69 -24.69 -13.01 -35.93
C SER A 69 -23.77 -11.78 -35.90
N SER A 70 -22.47 -12.05 -35.98
CA SER A 70 -21.36 -11.20 -36.43
C SER A 70 -21.53 -10.59 -37.85
N ASN A 71 -21.37 -9.26 -37.97
CA ASN A 71 -20.54 -8.57 -38.98
C ASN A 71 -20.97 -7.10 -39.12
N GLU A 72 -20.06 -6.16 -38.84
CA GLU A 72 -19.68 -5.07 -39.77
C GLU A 72 -18.49 -4.26 -39.22
N SER A 73 -17.61 -3.89 -40.13
CA SER A 73 -16.24 -3.40 -39.94
C SER A 73 -16.10 -1.93 -40.34
N LYS A 74 -15.28 -1.17 -39.59
CA LYS A 74 -14.40 -0.11 -40.11
C LYS A 74 -13.16 0.04 -39.22
N LEU A 75 -12.00 0.16 -39.88
CA LEU A 75 -10.64 0.15 -39.36
C LEU A 75 -10.33 1.47 -38.61
N HIS A 76 -10.12 1.41 -37.29
CA HIS A 76 -9.54 2.49 -36.47
C HIS A 76 -8.25 1.94 -35.85
N PHE A 77 -7.11 2.61 -36.06
CA PHE A 77 -5.83 2.15 -35.52
C PHE A 77 -5.54 2.83 -34.19
N THR A 78 -5.47 2.04 -33.12
CA THR A 78 -4.93 2.44 -31.82
C THR A 78 -3.79 1.46 -31.53
N ILE A 79 -2.55 1.93 -31.57
CA ILE A 79 -1.37 1.06 -31.41
C ILE A 79 -0.63 1.50 -30.14
N PRO A 80 -0.75 0.75 -29.03
CA PRO A 80 0.04 0.99 -27.85
C PRO A 80 1.48 0.53 -28.11
N ARG A 81 2.44 1.38 -27.77
CA ARG A 81 3.87 1.11 -27.88
C ARG A 81 4.54 1.27 -26.51
N CYS A 82 5.47 0.38 -26.20
CA CYS A 82 6.33 0.54 -25.03
C CYS A 82 7.15 1.83 -25.19
N ALA A 83 7.12 2.67 -24.15
CA ALA A 83 7.88 3.92 -24.10
C ALA A 83 8.84 3.89 -22.91
N ILE A 84 9.83 4.76 -22.90
CA ILE A 84 10.75 4.89 -21.77
C ILE A 84 9.94 5.36 -20.55
N GLY A 85 10.04 4.62 -19.45
CA GLY A 85 9.29 4.90 -18.22
C GLY A 85 7.81 4.48 -18.23
N GLY A 86 7.29 3.85 -19.30
CA GLY A 86 5.91 3.38 -19.32
C GLY A 86 5.36 3.04 -20.71
N ILE A 87 4.22 3.61 -21.08
CA ILE A 87 3.50 3.24 -22.33
C ILE A 87 3.07 4.50 -23.06
N SER A 88 3.25 4.50 -24.38
CA SER A 88 2.71 5.52 -25.28
C SER A 88 1.58 4.93 -26.11
N ILE A 89 0.53 5.70 -26.34
CA ILE A 89 -0.58 5.30 -27.21
C ILE A 89 -0.61 6.23 -28.40
N ASP A 90 -0.35 5.66 -29.59
CA ASP A 90 -0.47 6.35 -30.86
C ASP A 90 -1.92 6.23 -31.32
N THR A 91 -2.62 7.37 -31.33
CA THR A 91 -4.06 7.45 -31.59
C THR A 91 -4.36 8.71 -32.39
N THR A 92 -5.23 8.60 -33.40
CA THR A 92 -5.77 9.74 -34.14
C THR A 92 -6.99 10.37 -33.45
N GLU A 93 -7.45 9.77 -32.34
CA GLU A 93 -8.62 10.19 -31.58
C GLU A 93 -8.27 10.54 -30.14
N LYS A 94 -8.91 11.59 -29.60
CA LYS A 94 -8.90 11.91 -28.17
C LYS A 94 -9.77 10.91 -27.41
N PHE A 95 -9.22 10.33 -26.34
CA PHE A 95 -9.96 9.44 -25.44
C PHE A 95 -10.37 10.20 -24.18
N ASN A 96 -11.61 9.99 -23.73
CA ASN A 96 -12.09 10.59 -22.48
C ASN A 96 -11.36 9.98 -21.26
N MET A 97 -11.01 8.70 -21.36
CA MET A 97 -10.32 7.96 -20.31
C MET A 97 -9.41 6.89 -20.89
N VAL A 98 -8.22 6.76 -20.33
CA VAL A 98 -7.29 5.67 -20.57
C VAL A 98 -6.89 5.06 -19.23
N GLU A 99 -6.90 3.74 -19.16
CA GLU A 99 -6.40 2.94 -18.06
C GLU A 99 -5.23 2.09 -18.54
N VAL A 100 -4.15 2.13 -17.77
CA VAL A 100 -2.99 1.27 -17.98
C VAL A 100 -2.70 0.53 -16.69
N CYS A 101 -2.87 -0.79 -16.69
CA CYS A 101 -2.56 -1.64 -15.54
C CYS A 101 -1.35 -2.51 -15.81
N SER A 102 -0.47 -2.65 -14.82
CA SER A 102 0.61 -3.63 -14.82
C SER A 102 0.82 -4.19 -13.41
N ALA A 103 0.92 -5.52 -13.31
CA ALA A 103 0.96 -6.25 -12.04
C ALA A 103 -0.19 -5.87 -11.08
N HIS A 104 0.11 -5.09 -10.05
CA HIS A 104 -0.84 -4.67 -9.00
C HIS A 104 -1.11 -3.16 -9.00
N VAL A 105 -0.65 -2.43 -10.03
CA VAL A 105 -0.82 -0.97 -10.13
C VAL A 105 -1.54 -0.61 -11.42
N CYS A 106 -2.55 0.26 -11.31
CA CYS A 106 -3.28 0.84 -12.44
C CYS A 106 -3.15 2.36 -12.42
N VAL A 107 -2.80 2.93 -13.57
CA VAL A 107 -2.73 4.37 -13.81
C VAL A 107 -3.90 4.78 -14.70
N TYR A 108 -4.53 5.88 -14.34
CA TYR A 108 -5.77 6.38 -14.93
C TYR A 108 -5.55 7.80 -15.43
N LEU A 109 -5.83 8.05 -16.71
CA LEU A 109 -5.68 9.35 -17.35
C LEU A 109 -6.99 9.80 -17.98
N SER A 110 -7.42 11.02 -17.63
CA SER A 110 -8.56 11.70 -18.24
C SER A 110 -8.09 12.61 -19.37
N ASP A 111 -8.90 12.73 -20.43
CA ASP A 111 -8.65 13.65 -21.55
C ASP A 111 -7.27 13.45 -22.22
N TYR A 112 -6.92 12.19 -22.48
CA TYR A 112 -5.64 11.83 -23.09
C TYR A 112 -5.56 12.31 -24.54
N GLU A 113 -4.52 13.09 -24.85
CA GLU A 113 -4.14 13.53 -26.19
C GLU A 113 -2.95 12.70 -26.73
N SER A 114 -2.89 12.56 -28.06
CA SER A 114 -1.82 11.85 -28.74
C SER A 114 -0.44 12.42 -28.36
N GLU A 115 0.57 11.56 -28.28
CA GLU A 115 1.99 11.84 -27.96
C GLU A 115 2.37 11.96 -26.47
N THR A 116 1.46 11.75 -25.52
CA THR A 116 1.82 11.75 -24.09
C THR A 116 2.24 10.36 -23.58
N THR A 117 3.35 10.27 -22.84
CA THR A 117 3.81 9.02 -22.22
C THR A 117 3.12 8.79 -20.88
N ILE A 118 2.51 7.62 -20.73
CA ILE A 118 1.86 7.19 -19.50
C ILE A 118 2.93 6.55 -18.62
N LEU A 119 3.39 7.29 -17.61
CA LEU A 119 4.43 6.85 -16.70
C LEU A 119 3.91 5.80 -15.73
N LEU A 120 4.64 4.70 -15.60
CA LEU A 120 4.41 3.65 -14.61
C LEU A 120 5.49 3.73 -13.51
N PRO A 121 5.21 3.26 -12.28
CA PRO A 121 6.20 3.27 -11.21
C PRO A 121 7.52 2.61 -11.62
N THR A 122 8.64 3.21 -11.21
CA THR A 122 10.00 2.72 -11.51
C THR A 122 10.22 1.28 -11.07
N SER A 123 9.60 0.86 -9.97
CA SER A 123 9.64 -0.53 -9.48
C SER A 123 9.09 -1.58 -10.46
N ILE A 124 8.26 -1.17 -11.43
CA ILE A 124 7.69 -2.05 -12.45
C ILE A 124 8.51 -1.98 -13.74
N VAL A 125 8.84 -0.77 -14.21
CA VAL A 125 9.47 -0.56 -15.53
C VAL A 125 10.96 -0.93 -15.61
N ILE A 126 11.60 -1.21 -14.47
CA ILE A 126 12.99 -1.71 -14.41
C ILE A 126 13.07 -3.18 -14.86
N PHE A 127 11.99 -3.95 -14.73
CA PHE A 127 11.92 -5.36 -15.11
C PHE A 127 11.03 -5.56 -16.34
N ASP A 128 11.09 -6.72 -16.99
CA ASP A 128 10.14 -7.06 -18.04
C ASP A 128 8.71 -7.10 -17.46
N TYR A 129 7.80 -6.34 -18.05
CA TYR A 129 6.44 -6.18 -17.55
C TYR A 129 5.41 -6.41 -18.65
N THR A 130 4.26 -6.93 -18.25
CA THR A 130 3.07 -7.00 -19.10
C THR A 130 2.11 -5.91 -18.64
N ALA A 131 1.60 -5.14 -19.58
CA ALA A 131 0.66 -4.08 -19.31
C ALA A 131 -0.60 -4.24 -20.17
N THR A 132 -1.74 -3.98 -19.55
CA THR A 132 -3.05 -3.97 -20.19
C THR A 132 -3.50 -2.53 -20.33
N VAL A 133 -3.81 -2.13 -21.56
CA VAL A 133 -4.29 -0.79 -21.91
C VAL A 133 -5.75 -0.88 -22.30
N GLN A 134 -6.56 -0.05 -21.66
CA GLN A 134 -7.98 0.09 -21.94
C GLN A 134 -8.28 1.57 -22.21
N ALA A 135 -9.07 1.85 -23.24
CA ALA A 135 -9.50 3.22 -23.54
C ALA A 135 -11.00 3.32 -23.80
N TRP A 136 -11.59 4.40 -23.29
CA TRP A 136 -13.01 4.70 -23.40
C TRP A 136 -13.21 6.04 -24.10
N LYS A 137 -14.18 6.06 -25.00
CA LYS A 137 -14.69 7.26 -25.66
C LYS A 137 -16.20 7.23 -25.58
N GLU A 138 -16.79 8.32 -25.09
CA GLU A 138 -18.23 8.41 -24.83
C GLU A 138 -18.69 7.20 -23.98
N GLY A 139 -17.82 6.82 -23.03
CA GLY A 139 -17.84 5.70 -22.10
C GLY A 139 -18.02 4.29 -22.63
N THR A 140 -18.11 4.08 -23.94
CA THR A 140 -17.94 2.74 -24.49
C THR A 140 -16.45 2.39 -24.55
N ARG A 141 -16.09 1.18 -24.12
CA ARG A 141 -14.71 0.69 -24.25
C ARG A 141 -14.43 0.46 -25.73
N LYS A 142 -13.66 1.36 -26.34
CA LYS A 142 -13.29 1.26 -27.76
C LYS A 142 -12.05 0.40 -27.98
N PHE A 143 -11.20 0.32 -26.96
CA PHE A 143 -9.89 -0.30 -27.08
C PHE A 143 -9.55 -1.16 -25.86
N PHE A 144 -9.04 -2.35 -26.12
CA PHE A 144 -8.45 -3.24 -25.13
C PHE A 144 -7.27 -3.96 -25.78
N HIS A 145 -6.08 -3.81 -25.21
CA HIS A 145 -4.91 -4.49 -25.70
C HIS A 145 -3.91 -4.77 -24.59
N THR A 146 -3.19 -5.88 -24.74
CA THR A 146 -2.16 -6.29 -23.79
C THR A 146 -0.82 -6.26 -24.51
N LEU A 147 0.14 -5.52 -23.96
CA LEU A 147 1.50 -5.42 -24.47
C LEU A 147 2.51 -5.96 -23.46
N LYS A 148 3.59 -6.55 -23.98
CA LYS A 148 4.75 -6.96 -23.21
C LYS A 148 5.88 -5.98 -23.49
N CYS A 149 6.43 -5.39 -22.45
CA CYS A 149 7.50 -4.41 -22.53
C CYS A 149 8.74 -4.94 -21.81
N THR A 150 9.90 -4.68 -22.40
CA THR A 150 11.19 -5.03 -21.81
C THR A 150 11.58 -4.00 -20.77
N GLY A 151 12.10 -4.46 -19.63
CA GLY A 151 12.62 -3.59 -18.59
C GLY A 151 13.76 -2.71 -19.09
N LYS A 152 13.85 -1.49 -18.57
CA LYS A 152 14.92 -0.54 -18.89
C LYS A 152 15.81 -0.27 -17.67
N PRO A 153 17.14 -0.17 -17.84
CA PRO A 153 18.03 0.13 -16.74
C PRO A 153 17.70 1.51 -16.15
N ILE A 154 17.91 1.67 -14.85
CA ILE A 154 17.43 2.83 -14.09
C ILE A 154 17.91 4.18 -14.68
N CYS A 155 19.12 4.23 -15.24
CA CYS A 155 19.68 5.44 -15.84
C CYS A 155 18.95 5.91 -17.11
N GLU A 156 18.30 5.01 -17.85
CA GLU A 156 17.50 5.37 -19.02
C GLU A 156 16.09 5.85 -18.63
N VAL A 157 15.60 5.49 -17.44
CA VAL A 157 14.24 5.81 -16.97
C VAL A 157 14.18 7.17 -16.26
N ILE A 158 15.30 7.66 -15.72
CA ILE A 158 15.37 8.95 -15.03
C ILE A 158 15.43 10.10 -16.06
N ASP A 159 14.29 10.74 -16.29
CA ASP A 159 14.17 11.89 -17.20
C ASP A 159 14.24 13.24 -16.45
N CYS A 160 15.26 13.43 -15.62
CA CYS A 160 15.50 14.69 -14.92
C CYS A 160 16.98 14.97 -14.70
N ILE A 161 17.41 16.21 -14.97
CA ILE A 161 18.80 16.65 -14.81
C ILE A 161 19.10 16.96 -13.32
N VAL A 162 18.14 17.55 -12.61
CA VAL A 162 18.25 17.92 -11.19
C VAL A 162 17.02 17.42 -10.42
N CYS A 163 17.13 16.25 -9.82
CA CYS A 163 16.13 15.60 -8.97
C CYS A 163 16.84 14.71 -7.94
N TRP A 164 16.17 14.35 -6.85
CA TRP A 164 16.78 13.54 -5.79
C TRP A 164 17.19 12.16 -6.29
N GLU A 165 16.36 11.58 -7.16
CA GLU A 165 16.56 10.30 -7.82
C GLU A 165 17.85 10.30 -8.64
N HIS A 166 18.09 11.34 -9.45
CA HIS A 166 19.33 11.49 -10.22
C HIS A 166 20.54 11.77 -9.32
N LEU A 167 20.37 12.54 -8.23
CA LEU A 167 21.46 12.84 -7.29
C LEU A 167 21.96 11.59 -6.53
N TYR A 168 21.05 10.72 -6.10
CA TYR A 168 21.40 9.47 -5.41
C TYR A 168 22.01 8.42 -6.35
N ASN A 169 21.64 8.44 -7.64
CA ASN A 169 22.16 7.53 -8.66
C ASN A 169 23.34 8.16 -9.43
N TYR A 170 24.46 8.43 -8.74
CA TYR A 170 25.66 9.05 -9.34
C TYR A 170 26.25 8.28 -10.53
N GLN A 171 25.98 6.98 -10.63
CA GLN A 171 26.40 6.12 -11.74
C GLN A 171 25.79 6.53 -13.09
N CYS A 172 24.67 7.27 -13.06
CA CYS A 172 23.98 7.75 -14.25
C CYS A 172 24.49 9.13 -14.72
N TRP A 173 25.42 9.78 -14.00
CA TRP A 173 25.88 11.11 -14.36
C TRP A 173 26.78 11.10 -15.59
N THR A 174 26.62 12.10 -16.44
CA THR A 174 27.54 12.32 -17.57
C THR A 174 28.90 12.79 -17.07
N THR A 175 29.95 12.51 -17.85
CA THR A 175 31.32 12.92 -17.51
C THR A 175 31.44 14.44 -17.33
N THR A 176 30.68 15.23 -18.10
CA THR A 176 30.64 16.70 -17.99
C THR A 176 30.01 17.15 -16.67
N GLN A 177 28.92 16.52 -16.24
CA GLN A 177 28.28 16.80 -14.95
C GLN A 177 29.22 16.48 -13.78
N ILE A 178 29.88 15.32 -13.81
CA ILE A 178 30.88 14.94 -12.79
C ILE A 178 31.99 15.99 -12.72
N VAL A 179 32.58 16.36 -13.86
CA VAL A 179 33.64 17.38 -13.92
C VAL A 179 33.14 18.74 -13.42
N SER A 180 31.93 19.15 -13.78
CA SER A 180 31.35 20.42 -13.36
C SER A 180 31.10 20.49 -11.85
N VAL A 181 30.60 19.41 -11.23
CA VAL A 181 30.36 19.34 -9.78
C VAL A 181 31.68 19.29 -9.03
N VAL A 182 32.66 18.54 -9.53
CA VAL A 182 34.02 18.52 -8.96
C VAL A 182 34.65 19.91 -9.04
N PHE A 183 34.56 20.59 -10.18
CA PHE A 183 35.08 21.95 -10.36
C PHE A 183 34.36 22.96 -9.45
N ALA A 184 33.03 22.93 -9.39
CA ALA A 184 32.24 23.78 -8.50
C ALA A 184 32.58 23.53 -7.03
N SER A 185 32.81 22.27 -6.63
CA SER A 185 33.24 21.93 -5.28
C SER A 185 34.64 22.49 -4.96
N LEU A 186 35.57 22.43 -5.92
CA LEU A 186 36.92 22.99 -5.77
C LEU A 186 36.89 24.52 -5.69
N VAL A 187 36.12 25.19 -6.54
CA VAL A 187 35.93 26.65 -6.50
C VAL A 187 35.29 27.06 -5.17
N THR A 188 34.28 26.32 -4.70
CA THR A 188 33.63 26.58 -3.41
C THR A 188 34.61 26.41 -2.25
N LEU A 189 35.47 25.39 -2.29
CA LEU A 189 36.52 25.20 -1.28
C LEU A 189 37.54 26.35 -1.30
N ILE A 190 37.95 26.82 -2.48
CA ILE A 190 38.86 27.96 -2.63
C ILE A 190 38.19 29.25 -2.12
N PHE A 191 36.93 29.49 -2.47
CA PHE A 191 36.15 30.63 -2.01
C PHE A 191 35.95 30.62 -0.49
N CYS A 192 35.60 29.48 0.10
CA CYS A 192 35.53 29.29 1.55
C CYS A 192 36.89 29.53 2.22
N ARG A 193 38.02 29.18 1.58
CA ARG A 193 39.37 29.47 2.08
C ARG A 193 39.72 30.96 1.99
N LEU A 194 39.29 31.64 0.93
CA LEU A 194 39.46 33.10 0.74
C LEU A 194 38.60 33.92 1.69
N LEU A 195 37.39 33.45 2.03
CA LEU A 195 36.53 34.08 3.03
C LEU A 195 36.92 33.71 4.47
N SER A 196 37.65 32.62 4.68
CA SER A 196 38.15 32.21 6.00
C SER A 196 38.88 33.32 6.78
N PRO A 197 39.78 34.14 6.20
CA PRO A 197 40.38 35.27 6.90
C PRO A 197 39.35 36.35 7.28
N LEU A 198 38.34 36.64 6.45
CA LEU A 198 37.28 37.60 6.78
C LEU A 198 36.43 37.10 7.96
N PHE A 199 36.05 35.82 7.96
CA PHE A 199 35.34 35.21 9.08
C PHE A 199 36.20 35.12 10.34
N LYS A 200 37.51 34.88 10.22
CA LYS A 200 38.45 34.95 11.35
C LYS A 200 38.61 36.36 11.89
N CYS A 201 38.65 37.38 11.02
CA CYS A 201 38.65 38.78 11.42
C CYS A 201 37.35 39.15 12.13
N LEU A 202 36.19 38.77 11.59
CA LEU A 202 34.89 38.96 12.27
C LEU A 202 34.87 38.25 13.64
N TRP A 203 35.30 36.99 13.68
CA TRP A 203 35.37 36.18 14.90
C TRP A 203 36.38 36.71 15.92
N TRP A 204 37.39 37.49 15.51
CA TRP A 204 38.37 38.11 16.41
C TRP A 204 37.92 39.50 16.89
N VAL A 205 37.29 40.28 16.00
CA VAL A 205 36.77 41.62 16.30
C VAL A 205 35.59 41.54 17.26
N ILE A 206 34.64 40.62 17.06
CA ILE A 206 33.45 40.48 17.91
C ILE A 206 33.77 40.23 19.41
N PRO A 207 34.66 39.30 19.80
CA PRO A 207 35.01 39.12 21.21
C PRO A 207 35.89 40.25 21.76
N GLU A 208 36.68 40.94 20.92
CA GLU A 208 37.50 42.06 21.37
C GLU A 208 36.66 43.31 21.64
N THR A 209 35.66 43.60 20.81
CA THR A 209 34.67 44.67 21.05
C THR A 209 33.84 44.38 22.30
N PHE A 210 33.42 43.13 22.52
CA PHE A 210 32.78 42.71 23.76
C PHE A 210 33.71 42.80 24.98
N ARG A 211 35.01 42.51 24.83
CA ARG A 211 36.01 42.69 25.90
C ARG A 211 36.21 44.16 26.26
N THR A 212 36.25 45.06 25.28
CA THR A 212 36.34 46.51 25.52
C THR A 212 35.07 47.05 26.16
N LEU A 213 33.88 46.62 25.73
CA LEU A 213 32.61 46.97 26.39
C LEU A 213 32.58 46.45 27.83
N LYS A 214 33.02 45.21 28.07
CA LYS A 214 33.10 44.64 29.43
C LYS A 214 34.11 45.37 30.31
N LYS A 215 35.27 45.78 29.77
CA LYS A 215 36.23 46.62 30.49
C LYS A 215 35.63 47.99 30.82
N LEU A 216 34.97 48.65 29.86
CA LEU A 216 34.29 49.92 30.10
C LEU A 216 33.22 49.79 31.19
N MET A 217 32.39 48.74 31.12
CA MET A 217 31.39 48.41 32.15
C MET A 217 32.03 48.11 33.50
N ILE A 218 33.16 47.41 33.56
CA ILE A 218 33.90 47.15 34.81
C ILE A 218 34.55 48.43 35.35
N THR A 219 35.05 49.33 34.50
CA THR A 219 35.60 50.62 34.93
C THR A 219 34.50 51.50 35.53
N ILE A 220 33.34 51.58 34.86
CA ILE A 220 32.14 52.26 35.37
C ILE A 220 31.70 51.61 36.69
N PHE A 221 31.66 50.27 36.74
CA PHE A 221 31.27 49.52 37.94
C PHE A 221 32.29 49.69 39.08
N ASN A 222 33.58 49.83 38.82
CA ASN A 222 34.62 50.06 39.83
C ASN A 222 34.63 51.50 40.33
N ILE A 223 34.29 52.48 39.49
CA ILE A 223 34.03 53.88 39.91
C ILE A 223 32.82 53.90 40.87
N ILE A 224 31.79 53.09 40.59
CA ILE A 224 30.61 52.93 41.47
C ILE A 224 30.94 52.11 42.73
N ARG A 225 31.95 51.22 42.69
CA ARG A 225 32.29 50.28 43.77
C ARG A 225 33.45 50.70 44.67
N CYS A 226 33.88 51.96 44.64
CA CYS A 226 34.75 52.57 45.67
C CYS A 226 34.13 52.64 47.08
N ARG A 227 33.10 51.84 47.40
CA ARG A 227 32.48 51.78 48.72
C ARG A 227 32.36 50.40 49.38
N ARG A 228 32.94 49.31 48.85
CA ARG A 228 33.02 48.04 49.61
C ARG A 228 34.34 47.28 49.44
N ARG A 229 34.89 46.94 50.61
CA ARG A 229 36.16 46.28 50.94
C ARG A 229 36.39 44.98 50.17
N LYS A 230 37.68 44.73 49.87
CA LYS A 230 38.24 43.55 49.21
C LYS A 230 37.99 42.27 50.01
N TYR A 231 37.57 41.20 49.33
CA TYR A 231 37.92 39.83 49.70
C TYR A 231 38.51 39.14 48.47
N THR A 232 39.80 38.82 48.56
CA THR A 232 40.56 38.03 47.59
C THR A 232 40.44 36.56 47.94
N PHE A 233 39.86 35.74 47.06
CA PHE A 233 40.02 34.29 47.10
C PHE A 233 41.17 33.85 46.17
N PRO A 234 41.97 32.86 46.57
CA PRO A 234 43.14 32.40 45.83
C PRO A 234 42.75 31.69 44.53
N LYS A 235 43.53 31.93 43.47
CA LYS A 235 43.38 31.31 42.15
C LYS A 235 43.94 29.89 42.17
N PHE A 236 43.13 28.90 41.76
CA PHE A 236 43.64 27.58 41.37
C PHE A 236 44.34 27.68 40.00
N PRO A 237 45.51 27.04 39.80
CA PRO A 237 46.18 27.02 38.52
C PRO A 237 45.43 26.12 37.54
N SER A 238 44.78 26.73 36.54
CA SER A 238 44.28 26.00 35.37
C SER A 238 45.45 25.76 34.41
N TYR A 239 45.67 24.49 34.08
CA TYR A 239 46.69 24.02 33.14
C TYR A 239 46.60 24.75 31.81
N ALA A 240 47.70 25.40 31.42
CA ALA A 240 47.90 25.92 30.08
C ALA A 240 47.99 24.75 29.08
N LYS A 241 46.92 24.49 28.32
CA LYS A 241 47.03 23.66 27.11
C LYS A 241 47.60 24.50 25.97
N ARG A 242 48.83 24.13 25.62
CA ARG A 242 49.68 24.63 24.54
C ARG A 242 48.94 24.60 23.20
N LYS A 243 48.98 25.72 22.49
CA LYS A 243 48.71 25.80 21.05
C LYS A 243 49.77 25.01 20.29
N THR A 244 49.32 24.19 19.35
CA THR A 244 50.10 23.86 18.15
C THR A 244 49.15 23.94 16.94
N GLU A 245 49.38 24.96 16.13
CA GLU A 245 48.76 25.12 14.82
C GLU A 245 49.53 24.28 13.77
N ARG A 246 48.75 23.68 12.86
CA ARG A 246 48.99 23.45 11.41
C ARG A 246 50.19 22.60 10.98
N TYR A 247 49.93 21.55 10.17
CA TYR A 247 49.75 21.72 8.72
C TYR A 247 49.10 20.49 8.06
N THR A 248 48.17 20.80 7.17
CA THR A 248 47.47 19.96 6.20
C THR A 248 48.38 19.49 5.07
N ARG A 249 48.42 18.18 4.78
CA ARG A 249 48.56 17.58 3.43
C ARG A 249 47.90 16.20 3.45
N ILE A 250 46.63 16.11 3.05
CA ILE A 250 45.99 14.84 2.66
C ILE A 250 45.88 14.88 1.14
N LEU A 251 46.66 14.00 0.51
CA LEU A 251 46.68 13.72 -0.91
C LEU A 251 45.44 12.87 -1.24
N PRO A 252 44.64 13.22 -2.27
CA PRO A 252 43.38 12.54 -2.55
C PRO A 252 43.61 11.14 -3.12
N ILE A 253 42.89 10.19 -2.51
CA ILE A 253 42.69 8.81 -2.92
C ILE A 253 41.73 8.83 -4.11
N THR A 254 42.25 8.89 -5.34
CA THR A 254 41.47 8.69 -6.57
C THR A 254 42.40 8.24 -7.69
N LEU A 255 42.66 6.93 -7.83
CA LEU A 255 43.05 6.23 -9.08
C LEU A 255 43.50 4.79 -8.78
N MET A 256 42.55 3.85 -8.69
CA MET A 256 42.75 2.45 -9.10
C MET A 256 41.37 1.79 -9.20
N ALA A 257 40.66 2.04 -10.29
CA ALA A 257 40.57 1.09 -11.40
C ALA A 257 39.73 -0.16 -11.03
N VAL A 258 38.43 0.05 -11.22
CA VAL A 258 37.41 -0.93 -11.57
C VAL A 258 38.01 -2.02 -12.48
N ARG A 259 38.02 -3.27 -12.00
CA ARG A 259 38.08 -4.45 -12.86
C ARG A 259 36.65 -4.94 -13.07
N LEU A 260 36.15 -4.77 -14.28
CA LEU A 260 35.01 -5.51 -14.82
C LEU A 260 35.47 -6.95 -15.04
N CYS A 261 35.38 -7.77 -14.00
CA CYS A 261 35.21 -9.20 -14.15
C CYS A 261 33.74 -9.51 -13.86
N TYR A 262 33.12 -10.34 -14.69
CA TYR A 262 31.84 -10.97 -14.39
C TYR A 262 31.99 -11.71 -13.06
N ALA A 263 31.56 -11.07 -11.98
CA ALA A 263 31.64 -11.60 -10.63
C ALA A 263 30.29 -12.18 -10.24
N CYS A 264 30.31 -13.24 -9.44
CA CYS A 264 29.17 -13.64 -8.64
C CYS A 264 28.63 -12.43 -7.87
N SER A 265 27.31 -12.39 -7.66
CA SER A 265 26.62 -11.25 -7.04
C SER A 265 27.20 -10.89 -5.67
N ASP A 266 27.70 -11.89 -4.93
CA ASP A 266 28.47 -11.69 -3.71
C ASP A 266 29.32 -12.95 -3.40
N VAL A 267 30.58 -12.77 -2.98
CA VAL A 267 31.46 -13.88 -2.56
C VAL A 267 32.03 -13.55 -1.20
N VAL A 268 31.60 -14.29 -0.19
CA VAL A 268 32.22 -14.21 1.14
C VAL A 268 33.25 -15.34 1.24
N SER A 269 34.52 -14.96 1.30
CA SER A 269 35.63 -15.89 1.49
C SER A 269 35.98 -15.98 2.96
N PHE A 270 36.00 -17.20 3.51
CA PHE A 270 36.53 -17.45 4.85
C PHE A 270 37.96 -17.98 4.73
N THR A 271 38.89 -17.31 5.40
CA THR A 271 40.24 -17.83 5.64
C THR A 271 40.23 -18.57 6.97
N SER A 272 40.56 -19.86 6.97
CA SER A 272 40.60 -20.68 8.17
C SER A 272 41.69 -20.20 9.13
N THR A 273 41.32 -19.57 10.24
CA THR A 273 42.23 -19.40 11.40
C THR A 273 42.08 -20.63 12.28
N SER A 274 43.06 -21.53 12.23
CA SER A 274 43.02 -22.90 12.76
C SER A 274 42.49 -23.04 14.20
N HIS A 275 41.59 -24.00 14.44
CA HIS A 275 41.31 -24.54 15.77
C HIS A 275 41.16 -26.09 15.67
N ASN A 276 42.25 -26.81 15.94
CA ASN A 276 42.45 -28.28 15.84
C ASN A 276 42.57 -28.88 14.42
N CYS A 277 43.80 -29.02 13.95
CA CYS A 277 44.16 -29.92 12.85
C CYS A 277 44.96 -31.11 13.42
N GLU A 278 44.52 -32.34 13.15
CA GLU A 278 45.26 -33.55 13.49
C GLU A 278 45.95 -34.10 12.24
N PHE A 279 47.27 -34.29 12.35
CA PHE A 279 48.10 -34.81 11.28
C PHE A 279 48.43 -36.28 11.54
N ASN A 280 47.91 -37.18 10.70
CA ASN A 280 48.14 -38.62 10.84
C ASN A 280 49.10 -39.15 9.75
N GLY A 281 50.26 -38.49 9.60
CA GLY A 281 51.37 -38.92 8.73
C GLY A 281 51.17 -38.70 7.22
N THR A 282 49.96 -38.86 6.69
CA THR A 282 49.62 -38.71 5.25
C THR A 282 48.40 -37.83 4.98
N ILE A 283 47.50 -37.69 5.96
CA ILE A 283 46.26 -36.92 5.84
C ILE A 283 46.21 -35.92 7.01
N GLU A 284 46.05 -34.64 6.68
CA GLU A 284 45.75 -33.58 7.62
C GLU A 284 44.23 -33.43 7.74
N ARG A 285 43.67 -33.67 8.93
CA ARG A 285 42.25 -33.43 9.22
C ARG A 285 42.11 -32.16 10.05
N CYS A 286 41.61 -31.10 9.42
CA CYS A 286 41.28 -29.85 10.10
C CYS A 286 39.78 -29.77 10.36
N THR A 287 39.39 -29.51 11.62
CA THR A 287 38.02 -29.13 11.97
C THR A 287 37.90 -27.61 11.99
N VAL A 288 36.92 -27.06 11.28
CA VAL A 288 36.73 -25.61 11.16
C VAL A 288 35.35 -25.24 11.69
N ASP A 289 35.32 -24.57 12.84
CA ASP A 289 34.11 -24.00 13.43
C ASP A 289 34.07 -22.49 13.15
N HIS A 290 33.37 -22.08 12.09
CA HIS A 290 33.24 -20.67 11.72
C HIS A 290 31.76 -20.29 11.58
N VAL A 291 31.38 -19.15 12.16
CA VAL A 291 30.02 -18.59 12.06
C VAL A 291 30.04 -17.40 11.11
N ALA A 292 29.22 -17.46 10.07
CA ALA A 292 29.08 -16.42 9.07
C ALA A 292 27.68 -15.82 9.11
N THR A 293 27.60 -14.49 9.09
CA THR A 293 26.33 -13.78 8.86
C THR A 293 26.29 -13.34 7.41
N LEU A 294 25.24 -13.74 6.69
CA LEU A 294 25.12 -13.54 5.25
C LEU A 294 23.83 -12.81 4.92
N HIS A 295 23.88 -11.91 3.93
CA HIS A 295 22.69 -11.29 3.38
C HIS A 295 22.09 -12.21 2.31
N LEU A 296 20.85 -12.62 2.54
CA LEU A 296 20.10 -13.43 1.59
C LEU A 296 19.85 -12.63 0.31
N GLN A 297 20.27 -13.19 -0.83
CA GLN A 297 20.09 -12.57 -2.14
C GLN A 297 18.65 -12.72 -2.65
N PRO A 298 18.17 -11.86 -3.57
CA PRO A 298 16.85 -11.99 -4.18
C PRO A 298 16.61 -13.37 -4.84
N ILE A 299 15.34 -13.74 -5.01
CA ILE A 299 14.94 -15.01 -5.62
C ILE A 299 15.59 -15.16 -7.00
N GLY A 300 16.24 -16.30 -7.24
CA GLY A 300 16.94 -16.59 -8.49
C GLY A 300 18.43 -16.26 -8.50
N GLN A 301 18.93 -15.49 -7.52
CA GLN A 301 20.36 -15.29 -7.30
C GLN A 301 20.94 -16.37 -6.37
N GLU A 302 22.24 -16.62 -6.53
CA GLU A 302 22.99 -17.61 -5.76
C GLU A 302 24.08 -16.91 -4.95
N LEU A 303 24.16 -17.27 -3.67
CA LEU A 303 25.18 -16.80 -2.75
C LEU A 303 26.23 -17.90 -2.59
N CYS A 304 27.49 -17.59 -2.89
CA CYS A 304 28.58 -18.57 -2.85
C CYS A 304 29.57 -18.25 -1.72
N LEU A 305 29.82 -19.26 -0.88
CA LEU A 305 30.82 -19.27 0.18
C LEU A 305 32.01 -20.09 -0.30
N LEU A 306 33.17 -19.45 -0.39
CA LEU A 306 34.41 -20.12 -0.77
C LEU A 306 35.16 -20.54 0.50
N LEU A 307 35.41 -21.83 0.65
CA LEU A 307 36.25 -22.38 1.70
C LEU A 307 37.70 -22.43 1.24
N ARG A 308 38.61 -21.93 2.08
CA ARG A 308 40.05 -21.97 1.84
C ARG A 308 40.79 -22.81 2.88
N ASP A 309 41.83 -23.51 2.45
CA ASP A 309 42.70 -24.31 3.31
C ASP A 309 43.68 -23.45 4.12
N SER A 310 44.52 -24.09 4.94
CA SER A 310 45.54 -23.42 5.77
C SER A 310 46.64 -22.72 4.95
N LYS A 311 46.73 -22.98 3.64
CA LYS A 311 47.68 -22.39 2.68
C LYS A 311 46.99 -21.37 1.76
N ASP A 312 45.77 -20.95 2.09
CA ASP A 312 44.94 -20.02 1.31
C ASP A 312 44.50 -20.54 -0.08
N GLN A 313 44.53 -21.85 -0.30
CA GLN A 313 44.05 -22.50 -1.53
C GLN A 313 42.56 -22.87 -1.43
N PRO A 314 41.79 -22.83 -2.54
CA PRO A 314 40.38 -23.16 -2.54
C PRO A 314 40.15 -24.65 -2.27
N ALA A 315 39.49 -24.98 -1.15
CA ALA A 315 39.20 -26.35 -0.74
C ALA A 315 37.80 -26.82 -1.20
N GLY A 316 36.87 -25.90 -1.39
CA GLY A 316 35.51 -26.19 -1.85
C GLY A 316 34.58 -24.99 -1.76
N THR A 317 33.36 -25.14 -2.26
CA THR A 317 32.34 -24.07 -2.26
C THR A 317 31.02 -24.55 -1.69
N ILE A 318 30.39 -23.70 -0.87
CA ILE A 318 29.01 -23.88 -0.41
C ILE A 318 28.18 -22.78 -1.05
N SER A 319 27.20 -23.13 -1.85
CA SER A 319 26.27 -22.16 -2.41
C SER A 319 24.86 -22.31 -1.87
N LEU A 320 24.16 -21.17 -1.79
CA LEU A 320 22.84 -21.01 -1.22
C LEU A 320 21.97 -20.31 -2.26
N ARG A 321 20.89 -20.96 -2.69
CA ARG A 321 19.96 -20.41 -3.67
C ARG A 321 18.55 -20.40 -3.12
N LEU A 322 17.89 -19.24 -3.22
CA LEU A 322 16.51 -19.09 -2.79
C LEU A 322 15.52 -19.42 -3.91
N HIS A 323 14.48 -20.16 -3.55
CA HIS A 323 13.37 -20.52 -4.45
C HIS A 323 12.10 -19.75 -4.12
N ASN A 324 11.79 -19.58 -2.82
CA ASN A 324 10.56 -18.96 -2.39
C ASN A 324 10.74 -18.24 -1.05
N VAL A 325 10.10 -17.09 -0.93
CA VAL A 325 9.99 -16.32 0.30
C VAL A 325 8.50 -16.02 0.50
N ALA A 326 7.89 -16.67 1.49
CA ALA A 326 6.45 -16.59 1.73
C ALA A 326 6.17 -15.94 3.10
N TYR A 327 5.20 -15.03 3.15
CA TYR A 327 4.65 -14.51 4.40
C TYR A 327 3.34 -15.21 4.71
N HIS A 328 3.23 -15.80 5.90
CA HIS A 328 2.04 -16.52 6.33
C HIS A 328 1.20 -15.64 7.24
N CYS A 329 -0.05 -15.35 6.86
CA CYS A 329 -0.97 -14.63 7.73
C CYS A 329 -1.36 -15.48 8.94
N GLN A 330 -1.10 -14.98 10.16
CA GLN A 330 -1.72 -15.47 11.38
C GLN A 330 -3.10 -14.83 11.51
N GLN A 331 -4.16 -15.57 11.12
CA GLN A 331 -5.51 -15.02 11.05
C GLN A 331 -6.09 -14.74 12.44
N LYS A 332 -6.57 -13.52 12.63
CA LYS A 332 -7.39 -13.12 13.78
C LYS A 332 -8.78 -12.72 13.29
N THR A 333 -9.78 -13.54 13.60
CA THR A 333 -11.18 -13.22 13.29
C THR A 333 -11.60 -11.95 14.02
N GLN A 334 -12.23 -11.05 13.28
CA GLN A 334 -12.77 -9.79 13.79
C GLN A 334 -14.26 -9.96 14.06
N TYR A 335 -15.04 -10.29 13.03
CA TYR A 335 -16.48 -10.52 13.17
C TYR A 335 -17.01 -11.34 11.99
N TYR A 336 -18.27 -11.73 12.08
CA TYR A 336 -19.02 -12.36 11.00
C TYR A 336 -20.05 -11.38 10.45
N THR A 337 -20.34 -11.48 9.15
CA THR A 337 -21.35 -10.64 8.50
C THR A 337 -22.05 -11.44 7.41
N ARG A 338 -23.15 -10.88 6.90
CA ARG A 338 -23.98 -11.47 5.85
C ARG A 338 -24.56 -10.37 4.98
N ASP A 339 -24.92 -10.74 3.76
CA ASP A 339 -25.69 -9.88 2.88
C ASP A 339 -27.04 -9.58 3.52
N HIS A 340 -27.41 -8.30 3.55
CA HIS A 340 -28.61 -7.83 4.24
C HIS A 340 -29.21 -6.61 3.56
N SER A 341 -30.51 -6.42 3.75
CA SER A 341 -31.26 -5.21 3.38
C SER A 341 -31.93 -4.60 4.60
N PHE A 342 -32.10 -3.27 4.58
CA PHE A 342 -32.83 -2.56 5.64
C PHE A 342 -34.28 -2.38 5.26
N HIS A 343 -35.16 -2.67 6.21
CA HIS A 343 -36.60 -2.54 6.08
C HIS A 343 -37.14 -1.63 7.18
N THR A 344 -38.23 -0.95 6.88
CA THR A 344 -38.95 -0.12 7.83
C THR A 344 -40.38 -0.59 7.91
N GLU A 345 -40.84 -0.89 9.11
CA GLU A 345 -42.25 -1.17 9.39
C GLU A 345 -42.77 -0.09 10.33
N SER A 346 -43.92 0.48 10.01
CA SER A 346 -44.55 1.53 10.80
C SER A 346 -46.01 1.22 11.09
N ASN A 347 -46.48 1.61 12.26
CA ASN A 347 -47.87 1.48 12.67
C ASN A 347 -48.31 2.76 13.40
N HIS A 348 -49.40 3.37 12.92
CA HIS A 348 -50.02 4.53 13.54
C HIS A 348 -51.11 4.10 14.52
N GLN A 349 -51.14 4.72 15.69
CA GLN A 349 -52.14 4.48 16.74
C GLN A 349 -52.69 5.78 17.29
N CYS A 350 -54.01 5.84 17.43
CA CYS A 350 -54.69 6.96 18.09
C CYS A 350 -54.30 7.07 19.57
N TRP A 351 -54.42 8.28 20.11
CA TRP A 351 -54.20 8.51 21.53
C TRP A 351 -55.09 7.61 22.40
N ASN A 352 -54.48 7.04 23.44
CA ASN A 352 -55.10 6.13 24.40
C ASN A 352 -55.66 4.85 23.78
N THR A 353 -54.99 4.35 22.74
CA THR A 353 -55.34 3.11 22.03
C THR A 353 -54.12 2.19 21.96
N LYS A 354 -54.29 0.93 22.35
CA LYS A 354 -53.22 -0.09 22.41
C LYS A 354 -51.96 0.43 23.13
N SER A 355 -50.79 0.40 22.50
CA SER A 355 -49.52 0.86 23.08
C SER A 355 -49.42 2.39 23.20
N CYS A 356 -50.22 3.17 22.46
CA CYS A 356 -50.17 4.64 22.52
C CYS A 356 -50.98 5.17 23.72
N THR A 357 -50.38 5.20 24.91
CA THR A 357 -51.01 5.66 26.16
C THR A 357 -50.12 6.65 26.92
N GLY A 358 -50.64 7.86 27.18
CA GLY A 358 -49.84 8.89 27.86
C GLY A 358 -48.63 9.32 27.03
N GLU A 359 -47.48 9.54 27.66
CA GLU A 359 -46.25 9.97 26.98
C GLU A 359 -45.42 8.78 26.44
N THR A 360 -46.05 7.76 25.84
CA THR A 360 -45.35 6.53 25.41
C THR A 360 -44.16 6.81 24.49
N CYS A 361 -44.28 7.78 23.56
CA CYS A 361 -43.19 8.08 22.65
C CYS A 361 -41.93 8.57 23.38
N LYS A 362 -42.06 9.29 24.50
CA LYS A 362 -40.90 9.72 25.30
C LYS A 362 -40.23 8.56 26.03
N GLY A 363 -40.99 7.52 26.38
CA GLY A 363 -40.47 6.30 27.03
C GLY A 363 -39.99 5.21 26.06
N THR A 364 -40.18 5.39 24.75
CA THR A 364 -39.82 4.37 23.75
C THR A 364 -38.31 4.40 23.49
N THR A 365 -37.63 3.30 23.79
CA THR A 365 -36.18 3.13 23.53
C THR A 365 -35.95 2.42 22.19
N THR A 366 -34.72 2.52 21.67
CA THR A 366 -34.34 1.87 20.40
C THR A 366 -34.44 0.34 20.42
N SER A 367 -34.40 -0.28 21.61
CA SER A 367 -34.55 -1.72 21.80
C SER A 367 -35.99 -2.18 22.07
N SER A 368 -36.92 -1.24 22.27
CA SER A 368 -38.32 -1.54 22.59
C SER A 368 -38.97 -2.38 21.49
N LYS A 369 -39.85 -3.31 21.89
CA LYS A 369 -40.61 -4.17 20.99
C LYS A 369 -42.08 -3.77 21.08
N ILE A 370 -42.62 -3.29 19.97
CA ILE A 370 -43.99 -2.77 19.89
C ILE A 370 -44.89 -3.90 19.36
N PRO A 371 -45.92 -4.34 20.12
CA PRO A 371 -46.82 -5.42 19.71
C PRO A 371 -47.54 -5.18 18.38
N GLU A 372 -47.74 -3.92 18.00
CA GLU A 372 -48.39 -3.51 16.76
C GLU A 372 -47.50 -3.65 15.52
N LEU A 373 -46.20 -3.87 15.71
CA LEU A 373 -45.27 -4.22 14.65
C LEU A 373 -45.17 -5.75 14.54
N SER A 374 -44.88 -6.24 13.34
CA SER A 374 -44.80 -7.68 13.08
C SER A 374 -43.82 -8.38 14.00
N HIS A 375 -44.13 -9.63 14.35
CA HIS A 375 -43.21 -10.47 15.12
C HIS A 375 -41.86 -10.62 14.40
N TYR A 376 -41.89 -10.66 13.07
CA TYR A 376 -40.71 -10.72 12.23
C TYR A 376 -39.79 -9.50 12.42
N ALA A 377 -40.32 -8.28 12.29
CA ALA A 377 -39.56 -7.06 12.53
C ALA A 377 -39.01 -6.98 13.96
N ASN A 378 -39.80 -7.42 14.94
CA ASN A 378 -39.40 -7.45 16.34
C ASN A 378 -38.30 -8.47 16.65
N GLN A 379 -38.18 -9.57 15.91
CA GLN A 379 -37.09 -10.54 16.10
C GLN A 379 -35.77 -10.13 15.43
N ARG A 380 -35.84 -9.31 14.39
CA ARG A 380 -34.65 -8.91 13.62
C ARG A 380 -33.83 -7.81 14.32
N PRO A 381 -32.50 -7.78 14.09
CA PRO A 381 -31.65 -6.70 14.58
C PRO A 381 -32.15 -5.37 14.01
N GLY A 382 -32.32 -4.36 14.86
CA GLY A 382 -32.92 -3.10 14.45
C GLY A 382 -33.28 -2.16 15.59
N PHE A 383 -33.67 -0.96 15.22
CA PHE A 383 -33.99 0.15 16.12
C PHE A 383 -35.46 0.56 15.99
N THR A 384 -36.12 0.64 17.14
CA THR A 384 -37.52 1.10 17.25
C THR A 384 -37.57 2.56 17.66
N TYR A 385 -38.49 3.30 17.06
CA TYR A 385 -38.73 4.71 17.35
C TYR A 385 -40.22 4.98 17.49
N CYS A 386 -40.54 6.08 18.16
CA CYS A 386 -41.89 6.61 18.28
C CYS A 386 -41.85 8.11 18.07
N SER A 387 -42.75 8.64 17.25
CA SER A 387 -42.91 10.08 17.06
C SER A 387 -44.36 10.49 17.30
N PRO A 388 -44.60 11.65 17.95
CA PRO A 388 -45.94 12.23 17.97
C PRO A 388 -46.31 12.70 16.56
N SER A 389 -47.55 12.44 16.15
CA SER A 389 -48.06 12.72 14.79
C SER A 389 -49.27 13.66 14.82
N CYS A 390 -50.09 13.64 13.76
CA CYS A 390 -51.28 14.44 13.60
C CYS A 390 -52.33 14.25 14.72
N LYS A 391 -53.28 15.19 14.81
CA LYS A 391 -54.31 15.24 15.87
C LYS A 391 -55.70 15.28 15.23
N CYS A 392 -56.72 14.92 16.02
CA CYS A 392 -58.13 15.00 15.65
C CYS A 392 -58.56 14.03 14.53
N PHE A 393 -59.84 14.14 14.14
CA PHE A 393 -60.55 13.21 13.25
C PHE A 393 -59.86 12.98 11.90
N TRP A 394 -59.19 14.01 11.36
CA TRP A 394 -58.51 13.94 10.07
C TRP A 394 -57.21 13.11 10.08
N CYS A 395 -56.80 12.64 11.26
CA CYS A 395 -55.66 11.75 11.45
C CYS A 395 -56.19 10.32 11.67
N ASP A 396 -56.41 9.56 10.60
CA ASP A 396 -56.89 8.16 10.65
C ASP A 396 -58.11 7.92 11.55
N TRP A 397 -59.07 8.86 11.53
CA TRP A 397 -60.34 8.79 12.24
C TRP A 397 -60.19 8.78 13.77
N CYS A 398 -59.11 9.37 14.28
CA CYS A 398 -58.92 9.56 15.71
C CYS A 398 -59.86 10.64 16.27
N PHE A 399 -60.87 10.24 17.06
CA PHE A 399 -61.86 11.19 17.62
C PHE A 399 -61.32 12.17 18.67
N ARG A 400 -60.11 11.93 19.21
CA ARG A 400 -59.48 12.81 20.22
C ARG A 400 -58.47 13.76 19.56
N CYS A 401 -58.52 15.03 19.92
CA CYS A 401 -57.58 16.07 19.48
C CYS A 401 -56.28 16.12 20.29
N THR A 402 -55.76 14.96 20.66
CA THR A 402 -54.47 14.77 21.33
C THR A 402 -53.45 14.17 20.35
N GLU A 403 -52.17 14.25 20.69
CA GLU A 403 -51.09 13.70 19.84
C GLU A 403 -51.25 12.19 19.67
N THR A 404 -51.20 11.73 18.43
CA THR A 404 -51.20 10.30 18.08
C THR A 404 -49.78 9.76 18.05
N CYS A 405 -49.59 8.45 18.16
CA CYS A 405 -48.27 7.83 18.12
C CYS A 405 -48.05 7.14 16.78
N ILE A 406 -46.97 7.48 16.07
CA ILE A 406 -46.45 6.64 15.00
C ILE A 406 -45.25 5.86 15.53
N PHE A 407 -45.42 4.55 15.65
CA PHE A 407 -44.33 3.62 15.95
C PHE A 407 -43.71 3.19 14.64
N TYR A 408 -42.39 3.17 14.57
CA TYR A 408 -41.70 2.61 13.42
C TYR A 408 -40.41 1.92 13.84
N ARG A 409 -40.06 0.85 13.14
CA ARG A 409 -38.86 0.09 13.39
C ARG A 409 -38.07 -0.07 12.11
N HIS A 410 -36.83 0.37 12.15
CA HIS A 410 -35.84 0.11 11.13
C HIS A 410 -35.08 -1.16 11.51
N TYR A 411 -35.06 -2.18 10.67
CA TYR A 411 -34.40 -3.45 10.96
C TYR A 411 -33.68 -4.01 9.73
N ALA A 412 -32.68 -4.86 9.97
CA ALA A 412 -31.97 -5.56 8.91
C ALA A 412 -32.55 -6.95 8.68
N GLU A 413 -32.60 -7.38 7.42
CA GLU A 413 -33.04 -8.70 6.99
C GLU A 413 -31.96 -9.36 6.13
N PRO A 414 -31.62 -10.65 6.35
CA PRO A 414 -30.59 -11.32 5.58
C PRO A 414 -31.10 -11.67 4.17
N GLN A 415 -30.31 -11.38 3.13
CA GLN A 415 -30.65 -11.68 1.74
C GLN A 415 -30.09 -13.03 1.25
N SER A 416 -28.93 -13.44 1.77
CA SER A 416 -28.27 -14.70 1.41
C SER A 416 -28.06 -15.57 2.64
N THR A 417 -27.99 -16.89 2.44
CA THR A 417 -27.55 -17.88 3.44
C THR A 417 -26.05 -17.87 3.69
N ASP A 418 -25.28 -17.25 2.80
CA ASP A 418 -23.82 -17.20 2.88
C ASP A 418 -23.37 -16.31 4.04
N ILE A 419 -22.35 -16.80 4.75
CA ILE A 419 -21.77 -16.11 5.90
C ILE A 419 -20.31 -15.79 5.61
N TYR A 420 -19.99 -14.53 5.81
CA TYR A 420 -18.65 -14.00 5.61
C TYR A 420 -17.96 -13.81 6.94
N ARG A 421 -16.75 -14.34 7.05
CA ARG A 421 -15.84 -14.10 8.16
C ARG A 421 -14.87 -13.01 7.77
N VAL A 422 -14.89 -11.91 8.52
CA VAL A 422 -13.91 -10.83 8.38
C VAL A 422 -12.79 -11.08 9.39
N PHE A 423 -11.55 -11.05 8.91
CA PHE A 423 -10.37 -11.27 9.74
C PHE A 423 -9.22 -10.34 9.32
N SER A 424 -8.29 -10.13 10.24
CA SER A 424 -7.05 -9.39 10.00
C SER A 424 -5.86 -10.27 10.36
N CYS A 425 -4.66 -9.85 9.96
CA CYS A 425 -3.43 -10.59 10.20
C CYS A 425 -2.48 -9.76 11.08
N PRO A 426 -2.57 -9.84 12.42
CA PRO A 426 -1.68 -9.09 13.32
C PRO A 426 -0.21 -9.50 13.20
N SER A 427 0.07 -10.69 12.69
CA SER A 427 1.44 -11.20 12.49
C SER A 427 1.55 -11.93 11.16
N TRP A 428 2.71 -11.74 10.52
CA TRP A 428 3.06 -12.32 9.22
C TRP A 428 4.42 -13.04 9.30
N PRO A 429 4.51 -14.19 9.98
CA PRO A 429 5.73 -15.00 9.99
C PRO A 429 6.20 -15.33 8.58
N ILE A 430 7.49 -15.16 8.35
CA ILE A 430 8.15 -15.44 7.07
C ILE A 430 8.68 -16.87 7.03
N THR A 431 8.55 -17.53 5.89
CA THR A 431 9.18 -18.82 5.59
C THR A 431 10.05 -18.66 4.37
N VAL A 432 11.30 -19.09 4.45
CA VAL A 432 12.27 -19.02 3.35
C VAL A 432 12.62 -20.43 2.91
N GLN A 433 12.46 -20.72 1.61
CA GLN A 433 12.76 -22.02 1.02
C GLN A 433 13.87 -21.88 -0.02
N GLY A 434 14.83 -22.79 0.02
CA GLY A 434 15.99 -22.75 -0.86
C GLY A 434 16.72 -24.08 -0.97
N THR A 435 17.81 -24.05 -1.71
CA THR A 435 18.76 -25.15 -1.90
C THR A 435 20.12 -24.75 -1.36
N ILE A 436 20.76 -25.68 -0.64
CA ILE A 436 22.18 -25.64 -0.31
C ILE A 436 22.90 -26.59 -1.25
N THR A 437 23.98 -26.13 -1.84
CA THR A 437 24.83 -26.86 -2.77
C THR A 437 26.24 -26.89 -2.20
N THR A 438 26.77 -28.07 -1.92
CA THR A 438 28.15 -28.22 -1.46
C THR A 438 28.97 -28.90 -2.54
N ASN A 439 30.03 -28.24 -2.98
CA ASN A 439 31.02 -28.80 -3.88
C ASN A 439 32.34 -28.92 -3.12
N MET A 440 32.63 -30.13 -2.64
CA MET A 440 33.87 -30.46 -1.92
C MET A 440 34.56 -31.59 -2.67
N MET A 441 35.86 -31.44 -2.98
CA MET A 441 36.67 -32.50 -3.63
C MET A 441 36.00 -33.10 -4.90
N HIS A 442 35.39 -32.27 -5.75
CA HIS A 442 34.66 -32.67 -6.96
C HIS A 442 33.39 -33.51 -6.76
N GLN A 443 32.85 -33.58 -5.53
CA GLN A 443 31.55 -34.16 -5.26
C GLN A 443 30.53 -33.05 -4.97
N GLU A 444 29.48 -33.00 -5.79
CA GLU A 444 28.38 -32.06 -5.65
C GLU A 444 27.20 -32.72 -4.94
N ASN A 445 26.76 -32.13 -3.82
CA ASN A 445 25.56 -32.55 -3.11
C ASN A 445 24.57 -31.38 -3.02
N HIS A 446 23.30 -31.67 -3.25
CA HIS A 446 22.20 -30.71 -3.15
C HIS A 446 21.29 -31.06 -1.98
N HIS A 447 20.85 -30.05 -1.22
CA HIS A 447 19.89 -30.24 -0.14
C HIS A 447 18.87 -29.10 -0.08
N ASN A 448 17.59 -29.46 -0.01
CA ASN A 448 16.53 -28.49 0.15
C ASN A 448 16.38 -28.12 1.63
N PHE A 449 16.20 -26.83 1.90
CA PHE A 449 15.99 -26.33 3.24
C PHE A 449 14.77 -25.41 3.33
N VAL A 450 14.20 -25.36 4.52
CA VAL A 450 13.13 -24.43 4.88
C VAL A 450 13.52 -23.76 6.19
N LEU A 451 13.71 -22.45 6.16
CA LEU A 451 14.02 -21.65 7.35
C LEU A 451 12.76 -20.99 7.88
N GLN A 452 12.61 -21.07 9.20
CA GLN A 452 11.66 -20.30 9.98
C GLN A 452 12.43 -19.44 10.99
N PRO A 453 11.91 -18.25 11.36
CA PRO A 453 12.51 -17.42 12.39
C PRO A 453 12.75 -18.20 13.67
N ALA A 454 13.90 -17.97 14.32
CA ALA A 454 14.32 -18.59 15.57
C ALA A 454 14.56 -20.12 15.56
N THR A 455 14.39 -20.80 14.43
CA THR A 455 14.65 -22.24 14.31
C THR A 455 15.81 -22.50 13.34
N PRO A 456 16.97 -22.99 13.82
CA PRO A 456 18.08 -23.34 12.95
C PRO A 456 17.79 -24.63 12.18
N HIS A 457 18.04 -24.63 10.88
CA HIS A 457 18.07 -25.83 10.05
C HIS A 457 19.46 -26.45 10.09
N ARG A 458 19.53 -27.77 10.29
CA ARG A 458 20.79 -28.51 10.34
C ARG A 458 20.86 -29.48 9.17
N TRP A 459 22.00 -29.47 8.48
CA TRP A 459 22.32 -30.41 7.43
C TRP A 459 23.81 -30.77 7.51
N ASN A 460 24.12 -32.05 7.73
CA ASN A 460 25.47 -32.51 8.01
C ASN A 460 26.12 -31.70 9.16
N GLN A 461 27.25 -31.05 8.87
CA GLN A 461 27.98 -30.17 9.80
C GLN A 461 27.58 -28.69 9.63
N LEU A 462 26.63 -28.38 8.74
CA LEU A 462 26.16 -27.02 8.48
C LEU A 462 24.90 -26.72 9.29
N GLN A 463 24.89 -25.58 9.97
CA GLN A 463 23.72 -25.03 10.64
C GLN A 463 23.40 -23.68 10.02
N VAL A 464 22.20 -23.55 9.46
CA VAL A 464 21.71 -22.32 8.82
C VAL A 464 20.52 -21.81 9.60
N ALA A 465 20.54 -20.54 10.01
CA ALA A 465 19.46 -19.92 10.77
C ALA A 465 19.14 -18.54 10.23
N LEU A 466 17.86 -18.17 10.25
CA LEU A 466 17.40 -16.84 9.90
C LEU A 466 17.53 -15.92 11.12
N THR A 467 18.55 -15.06 11.13
CA THR A 467 18.90 -14.19 12.28
C THR A 467 18.13 -12.87 12.31
N ALA A 468 17.96 -12.24 11.15
CA ALA A 468 17.21 -10.99 11.02
C ALA A 468 16.52 -10.92 9.66
N THR A 469 15.32 -10.34 9.64
CA THR A 469 14.59 -10.02 8.42
C THR A 469 14.19 -8.56 8.43
N ALA A 470 14.41 -7.86 7.32
CA ALA A 470 13.83 -6.56 7.08
C ALA A 470 12.51 -6.80 6.34
N SER A 471 11.37 -6.64 7.04
CA SER A 471 10.07 -6.68 6.36
C SER A 471 9.89 -5.38 5.58
N PRO A 472 9.69 -5.44 4.25
CA PRO A 472 9.27 -4.27 3.49
C PRO A 472 7.93 -3.76 4.04
N ASN A 473 7.69 -2.45 3.97
CA ASN A 473 6.38 -1.86 4.26
C ASN A 473 5.40 -2.22 3.13
N PHE A 474 4.95 -3.48 3.07
CA PHE A 474 3.96 -3.91 2.10
C PHE A 474 2.56 -3.41 2.52
N PRO A 475 1.81 -2.72 1.64
CA PRO A 475 0.47 -2.22 1.93
C PRO A 475 -0.50 -3.32 2.41
N ILE A 476 -0.33 -4.56 1.92
CA ILE A 476 -1.19 -5.71 2.26
C ILE A 476 -1.13 -6.11 3.75
N LEU A 477 -0.05 -5.77 4.46
CA LEU A 477 0.14 -6.20 5.85
C LEU A 477 -0.81 -5.51 6.83
N GLY A 478 -1.35 -4.34 6.45
CA GLY A 478 -2.33 -3.59 7.23
C GLY A 478 -3.80 -3.83 6.82
N ASN A 479 -4.04 -4.64 5.79
CA ASN A 479 -5.37 -4.84 5.24
C ASN A 479 -6.21 -5.86 6.03
N PHE A 480 -7.51 -5.80 5.79
CA PHE A 480 -8.47 -6.77 6.29
C PHE A 480 -8.85 -7.73 5.16
N PHE A 481 -9.35 -8.89 5.55
CA PHE A 481 -9.72 -9.95 4.63
C PHE A 481 -11.11 -10.45 4.95
N VAL A 482 -11.86 -10.81 3.91
CA VAL A 482 -13.15 -11.47 4.02
C VAL A 482 -13.05 -12.85 3.40
N SER A 483 -13.63 -13.85 4.06
CA SER A 483 -13.72 -15.20 3.52
C SER A 483 -15.07 -15.85 3.80
N ASN A 484 -15.57 -16.59 2.82
CA ASN A 484 -16.73 -17.48 2.96
C ASN A 484 -16.32 -18.94 3.30
N GLY A 485 -15.04 -19.17 3.58
CA GLY A 485 -14.47 -20.51 3.81
C GLY A 485 -13.78 -21.12 2.57
N GLU A 486 -14.25 -20.80 1.36
CA GLU A 486 -13.64 -21.29 0.11
C GLU A 486 -12.74 -20.24 -0.55
N LYS A 487 -13.19 -18.99 -0.57
CA LYS A 487 -12.52 -17.86 -1.22
C LYS A 487 -12.18 -16.81 -0.18
N THR A 488 -11.13 -16.05 -0.46
CA THR A 488 -10.70 -14.92 0.37
C THR A 488 -10.49 -13.69 -0.52
N ALA A 489 -10.98 -12.54 -0.08
CA ALA A 489 -10.76 -11.26 -0.73
C ALA A 489 -10.20 -10.25 0.25
N ILE A 490 -9.49 -9.25 -0.28
CA ILE A 490 -8.98 -8.10 0.49
C ILE A 490 -10.09 -7.07 0.59
N VAL A 491 -10.25 -6.47 1.79
CA VAL A 491 -11.24 -5.42 2.05
C VAL A 491 -10.59 -4.25 2.79
N ASP A 492 -11.24 -3.09 2.70
CA ASP A 492 -10.85 -1.91 3.43
C ASP A 492 -10.85 -2.16 4.95
N PRO A 493 -10.05 -1.40 5.72
CA PRO A 493 -9.98 -1.57 7.16
C PRO A 493 -11.35 -1.45 7.84
N SER A 494 -11.75 -2.54 8.48
CA SER A 494 -13.03 -2.63 9.19
C SER A 494 -12.84 -3.38 10.51
N PRO A 495 -12.49 -2.68 11.60
CA PRO A 495 -12.26 -3.29 12.89
C PRO A 495 -13.59 -3.67 13.58
N ILE A 496 -13.52 -4.69 14.43
CA ILE A 496 -14.65 -5.08 15.28
C ILE A 496 -15.11 -3.90 16.15
N ASN A 497 -16.41 -3.82 16.41
CA ASN A 497 -17.09 -2.76 17.18
C ASN A 497 -17.10 -1.37 16.52
N GLN A 498 -16.50 -1.21 15.34
CA GLN A 498 -16.64 0.00 14.56
C GLN A 498 -17.63 -0.24 13.42
N LEU A 499 -18.87 0.17 13.63
CA LEU A 499 -19.95 0.01 12.66
C LEU A 499 -19.81 1.12 11.59
N LEU A 500 -19.23 0.75 10.45
CA LEU A 500 -18.92 1.66 9.35
C LEU A 500 -20.02 1.59 8.27
N PRO A 501 -20.87 2.61 8.10
CA PRO A 501 -21.89 2.63 7.06
C PRO A 501 -21.30 2.46 5.66
N TYR A 502 -22.04 1.84 4.74
CA TYR A 502 -21.64 1.61 3.35
C TYR A 502 -20.36 0.78 3.19
N SER A 503 -20.01 -0.02 4.18
CA SER A 503 -18.85 -0.91 4.16
C SER A 503 -19.23 -2.31 4.65
N ILE A 504 -18.30 -3.26 4.50
CA ILE A 504 -18.42 -4.60 5.07
C ILE A 504 -18.56 -4.61 6.61
N GLY A 505 -18.18 -3.51 7.27
CA GLY A 505 -18.32 -3.29 8.70
C GLY A 505 -19.67 -2.74 9.13
N GLN A 506 -20.60 -2.48 8.20
CA GLN A 506 -21.88 -1.86 8.53
C GLN A 506 -22.70 -2.74 9.48
N LEU A 507 -22.68 -4.06 9.27
CA LEU A 507 -23.33 -5.05 10.12
C LEU A 507 -22.30 -6.08 10.60
N GLN A 508 -22.23 -6.27 11.91
CA GLN A 508 -21.28 -7.14 12.57
C GLN A 508 -22.02 -8.10 13.53
N CYS A 509 -21.72 -9.38 13.40
CA CYS A 509 -22.16 -10.44 14.29
C CYS A 509 -20.92 -11.01 14.99
N ASP A 510 -20.98 -11.21 16.30
CA ASP A 510 -19.80 -11.60 17.08
C ASP A 510 -19.41 -13.07 16.83
N THR A 511 -20.41 -13.93 16.61
CA THR A 511 -20.19 -15.36 16.34
C THR A 511 -20.82 -15.81 15.03
N LEU A 512 -20.35 -16.96 14.54
CA LEU A 512 -20.93 -17.63 13.38
C LEU A 512 -22.41 -18.00 13.60
N GLU A 513 -22.78 -18.38 14.82
CA GLU A 513 -24.15 -18.76 15.16
C GLU A 513 -25.09 -17.55 15.18
N ASP A 514 -24.61 -16.40 15.67
CA ASP A 514 -25.37 -15.14 15.61
C ASP A 514 -25.58 -14.70 14.16
N ALA A 515 -24.57 -14.88 13.31
CA ALA A 515 -24.72 -14.65 11.88
C ALA A 515 -25.73 -15.61 11.25
N LYS A 516 -25.73 -16.91 11.60
CA LYS A 516 -26.70 -17.90 11.09
C LYS A 516 -28.14 -17.55 11.47
N LYS A 517 -28.39 -17.25 12.74
CA LYS A 517 -29.73 -16.90 13.25
C LYS A 517 -30.18 -15.50 12.83
N PHE A 518 -29.22 -14.59 12.67
CA PHE A 518 -29.43 -13.20 12.28
C PHE A 518 -30.39 -12.47 13.23
N ASP A 519 -30.15 -12.61 14.53
CA ASP A 519 -30.96 -12.06 15.62
C ASP A 519 -30.15 -11.07 16.49
N LYS A 520 -28.86 -11.36 16.74
CA LYS A 520 -27.98 -10.59 17.65
C LYS A 520 -26.92 -9.72 16.95
N CYS A 521 -27.03 -9.53 15.65
CA CYS A 521 -26.08 -8.69 14.91
C CYS A 521 -26.29 -7.21 15.21
N ARG A 522 -25.20 -6.44 15.22
CA ARG A 522 -25.19 -4.99 15.45
C ARG A 522 -24.93 -4.28 14.13
N TYR A 523 -25.63 -3.19 13.85
CA TYR A 523 -25.37 -2.40 12.65
C TYR A 523 -25.53 -0.90 12.90
N SER A 524 -24.86 -0.08 12.09
CA SER A 524 -25.06 1.37 12.12
C SER A 524 -26.21 1.73 11.18
N PRO A 525 -27.29 2.38 11.67
CA PRO A 525 -28.31 2.90 10.79
C PRO A 525 -27.65 3.98 9.91
N THR A 526 -27.87 3.90 8.60
CA THR A 526 -27.39 4.90 7.63
C THR A 526 -27.80 6.29 8.14
N SER A 527 -26.81 7.17 8.34
CA SER A 527 -27.03 8.57 8.74
C SER A 527 -27.88 9.32 7.73
#